data_AF-A0A377BCH5-F1
#
_entry.id   AF-A0A377BCH5-F1
#
_cell.length_a   1.000
_cell.length_b   1.000
_cell.length_c   1.000
_cell.angle_alpha   90.00
_cell.angle_beta   90.00
_cell.angle_gamma   90.00
#
_symmetry.space_group_name_H-M   'P 1'
#
loop_
_entity.id
_entity.type
_entity.pdbx_description
1 polymer ?
#
loop_
_entity_poly.entity_id
_entity_poly.type
_entity_poly.pdbx_seq_one_letter_code
_entity_poly.pdbx_strand_id
1 'polypeptide(L)'
;MNFPKYHQTNSQERLGVNAVAEAIAKIGQIWRETPMADVGIDGQIEYVSPEGFATGRMIAVQIKSGPSFFQESQGDWVFYPEEKHRFYWERFPLPVLIIIHNPETNLSYWQDARQVLRVAKSTDAKGIIIPKSNVLQSTGAQTLFKGFAVIDQDFMSVEEVLNYLIKAKSNNASFPVSYFNLFCSGLTNICRSLYFGMDVAITVAGVRLENGNYPTLRLFFVQSGIDCT
;
A
#
# COMPACT_ATOMS: atom_id res chain seq x y z
N MET A 1 42.42 -4.81 -25.60
CA MET A 1 41.32 -3.84 -25.39
C MET A 1 40.73 -4.11 -24.01
N ASN A 2 40.52 -3.07 -23.19
CA ASN A 2 39.96 -3.22 -21.85
C ASN A 2 38.50 -2.77 -21.88
N PHE A 3 37.58 -3.71 -22.08
CA PHE A 3 36.16 -3.42 -22.15
C PHE A 3 35.55 -3.36 -20.73
N PRO A 4 34.48 -2.57 -20.53
CA PRO A 4 33.71 -2.59 -19.28
C PRO A 4 33.21 -4.01 -18.99
N LYS A 5 33.31 -4.43 -17.72
CA LYS A 5 32.78 -5.73 -17.28
C LYS A 5 31.29 -5.61 -17.02
N TYR A 6 30.50 -6.42 -17.70
CA TYR A 6 29.10 -6.64 -17.34
C TYR A 6 29.06 -7.62 -16.17
N HIS A 7 28.57 -7.16 -15.02
CA HIS A 7 28.46 -8.00 -13.83
C HIS A 7 27.23 -8.91 -13.93
N GLN A 8 27.37 -10.16 -13.50
CA GLN A 8 26.27 -11.15 -13.50
C GLN A 8 25.10 -10.71 -12.61
N THR A 9 25.33 -9.80 -11.65
CA THR A 9 24.29 -9.15 -10.86
C THR A 9 23.29 -8.37 -11.73
N ASN A 10 23.78 -7.72 -12.79
CA ASN A 10 22.94 -6.90 -13.67
C ASN A 10 21.95 -7.75 -14.47
N SER A 11 22.34 -8.98 -14.85
CA SER A 11 21.41 -9.89 -15.52
C SER A 11 20.39 -10.48 -14.56
N GLN A 12 20.78 -10.79 -13.32
CA GLN A 12 19.86 -11.28 -12.29
C GLN A 12 18.80 -10.23 -11.93
N GLU A 13 19.19 -8.98 -11.77
CA GLU A 13 18.27 -7.86 -11.53
C GLU A 13 17.28 -7.71 -12.69
N ARG A 14 17.78 -7.69 -13.93
CA ARG A 14 16.94 -7.60 -15.14
C ARG A 14 15.95 -8.77 -15.25
N LEU A 15 16.38 -9.99 -14.97
CA LEU A 15 15.49 -11.15 -14.97
C LEU A 15 14.39 -11.04 -13.91
N GLY A 16 14.72 -10.53 -12.72
CA GLY A 16 13.73 -10.26 -11.67
C GLY A 16 12.69 -9.22 -12.11
N VAL A 17 13.10 -8.12 -12.73
CA VAL A 17 12.18 -7.11 -13.29
C VAL A 17 11.26 -7.74 -14.34
N ASN A 18 11.81 -8.53 -15.26
CA ASN A 18 11.03 -9.20 -16.30
C ASN A 18 10.00 -10.18 -15.71
N ALA A 19 10.40 -10.98 -14.72
CA ALA A 19 9.51 -11.95 -14.08
C ALA A 19 8.34 -11.26 -13.34
N VAL A 20 8.60 -10.13 -12.68
CA VAL A 20 7.56 -9.32 -12.05
C VAL A 20 6.66 -8.69 -13.10
N ALA A 21 7.22 -8.06 -14.15
CA ALA A 21 6.44 -7.48 -15.23
C ALA A 21 5.50 -8.50 -15.89
N GLU A 22 5.99 -9.72 -16.14
CA GLU A 22 5.20 -10.82 -16.68
C GLU A 22 4.08 -11.24 -15.72
N ALA A 23 4.37 -11.41 -14.43
CA ALA A 23 3.37 -11.78 -13.43
C ALA A 23 2.25 -10.73 -13.33
N ILE A 24 2.61 -9.45 -13.33
CA ILE A 24 1.65 -8.34 -13.29
C ILE A 24 0.79 -8.29 -14.55
N ALA A 25 1.39 -8.47 -15.72
CA ALA A 25 0.65 -8.55 -16.99
C ALA A 25 -0.34 -9.72 -17.00
N LYS A 26 0.05 -10.89 -16.47
CA LYS A 26 -0.83 -12.08 -16.34
C LYS A 26 -2.03 -11.84 -15.42
N ILE A 27 -1.90 -11.00 -14.39
CA ILE A 27 -3.00 -10.61 -13.49
C ILE A 27 -3.88 -9.50 -14.13
N GLY A 28 -3.54 -9.03 -15.33
CA GLY A 28 -4.31 -8.02 -16.07
C GLY A 28 -4.11 -6.60 -15.56
N GLN A 29 -2.99 -6.33 -14.89
CA GLN A 29 -2.67 -5.02 -14.30
C GLN A 29 -1.56 -4.34 -15.11
N ILE A 30 -1.43 -3.02 -14.99
CA ILE A 30 -0.45 -2.26 -15.78
C ILE A 30 0.87 -2.17 -15.02
N TRP A 31 1.95 -2.67 -15.61
CA TRP A 31 3.33 -2.47 -15.13
C TRP A 31 4.01 -1.30 -15.84
N ARG A 32 4.72 -0.44 -15.08
CA ARG A 32 5.60 0.60 -15.60
C ARG A 32 6.96 0.52 -14.92
N GLU A 33 7.99 0.18 -15.69
CA GLU A 33 9.36 0.17 -15.19
C GLU A 33 9.88 1.62 -15.00
N THR A 34 10.63 1.86 -13.93
CA THR A 34 11.34 3.12 -13.70
C THR A 34 12.69 3.07 -14.42
N PRO A 35 12.94 3.87 -15.48
CA PRO A 35 14.13 3.74 -16.31
C PRO A 35 15.45 4.09 -15.61
N MET A 36 15.39 4.84 -14.50
CA MET A 36 16.54 5.36 -13.74
C MET A 36 16.29 5.16 -12.24
N ALA A 37 16.16 3.91 -11.81
CA ALA A 37 15.84 3.53 -10.44
C ALA A 37 17.03 3.67 -9.47
N ASP A 38 17.55 4.89 -9.28
CA ASP A 38 18.71 5.13 -8.40
C ASP A 38 18.35 5.18 -6.90
N VAL A 39 17.06 5.27 -6.57
CA VAL A 39 16.55 5.51 -5.20
C VAL A 39 15.71 4.35 -4.65
N GLY A 40 15.78 3.17 -5.27
CA GLY A 40 15.18 1.95 -4.73
C GLY A 40 13.69 1.76 -5.03
N ILE A 41 13.22 2.22 -6.20
CA ILE A 41 11.91 1.89 -6.77
C ILE A 41 12.12 1.53 -8.24
N ASP A 42 11.93 0.25 -8.56
CA ASP A 42 12.21 -0.31 -9.89
C ASP A 42 11.02 -0.16 -10.84
N GLY A 43 9.82 0.07 -10.29
CA GLY A 43 8.65 0.34 -11.11
C GLY A 43 7.38 0.56 -10.31
N GLN A 44 6.27 0.59 -11.04
CA GLN A 44 4.94 0.87 -10.51
C GLN A 44 3.92 -0.07 -11.13
N ILE A 45 2.93 -0.47 -10.32
CA ILE A 45 1.78 -1.25 -10.75
C ILE A 45 0.55 -0.34 -10.63
N GLU A 46 -0.22 -0.20 -11.71
CA GLU A 46 -1.52 0.49 -11.67
C GLU A 46 -2.67 -0.52 -11.71
N TYR A 47 -3.66 -0.26 -10.85
CA TYR A 47 -4.88 -1.04 -10.77
C TYR A 47 -5.78 -0.81 -11.98
N VAL A 48 -6.15 -1.90 -12.63
CA VAL A 48 -7.18 -1.99 -13.65
C VAL A 48 -8.42 -2.62 -13.04
N SER A 49 -9.57 -1.93 -13.13
CA SER A 49 -10.84 -2.41 -12.57
C SER A 49 -11.34 -3.67 -13.31
N PRO A 50 -12.30 -4.43 -12.74
CA PRO A 50 -12.89 -5.58 -13.41
C PRO A 50 -13.51 -5.25 -14.78
N GLU A 51 -13.95 -4.01 -14.98
CA GLU A 51 -14.51 -3.50 -16.23
C GLU A 51 -13.42 -3.08 -17.25
N GLY A 52 -12.14 -3.16 -16.86
CA GLY A 52 -11.01 -2.84 -17.73
C GLY A 52 -10.54 -1.39 -17.66
N PHE A 53 -11.01 -0.59 -16.70
CA PHE A 53 -10.60 0.81 -16.58
C PHE A 53 -9.29 0.96 -15.81
N ALA A 54 -8.33 1.67 -16.40
CA ALA A 54 -7.14 2.14 -15.70
C ALA A 54 -7.54 3.20 -14.66
N THR A 55 -7.33 2.93 -13.38
CA THR A 55 -7.92 3.72 -12.29
C THR A 55 -7.02 4.84 -11.76
N GLY A 56 -5.77 4.91 -12.20
CA GLY A 56 -4.75 5.81 -11.65
C GLY A 56 -4.25 5.41 -10.24
N ARG A 57 -4.78 4.34 -9.64
CA ARG A 57 -4.35 3.87 -8.32
C ARG A 57 -3.09 3.03 -8.46
N MET A 58 -2.00 3.54 -7.90
CA MET A 58 -0.66 2.99 -8.12
C MET A 58 -0.02 2.45 -6.84
N ILE A 59 0.75 1.39 -7.02
CA ILE A 59 1.65 0.81 -6.03
C ILE A 59 3.08 0.95 -6.57
N ALA A 60 3.99 1.46 -5.75
CA ALA A 60 5.41 1.48 -6.07
C ALA A 60 6.05 0.14 -5.71
N VAL A 61 7.07 -0.26 -6.46
CA VAL A 61 7.68 -1.59 -6.33
C VAL A 61 9.19 -1.51 -6.28
N GLN A 62 9.78 -2.17 -5.29
CA GLN A 62 11.19 -2.55 -5.27
C GLN A 62 11.28 -4.06 -5.49
N ILE A 63 12.19 -4.48 -6.35
CA ILE A 63 12.52 -5.85 -6.70
C ILE A 63 13.95 -6.15 -6.23
N LYS A 64 14.13 -7.28 -5.57
CA LYS A 64 15.44 -7.84 -5.22
C LYS A 64 15.52 -9.27 -5.74
N SER A 65 16.45 -9.53 -6.64
CA SER A 65 16.55 -10.81 -7.36
C SER A 65 17.82 -11.55 -6.96
N GLY A 66 17.67 -12.81 -6.56
CA GLY A 66 18.80 -13.68 -6.23
C GLY A 66 18.64 -14.40 -4.88
N PRO A 67 19.39 -15.50 -4.68
CA PRO A 67 19.24 -16.37 -3.52
C PRO A 67 19.64 -15.70 -2.19
N SER A 68 20.49 -14.67 -2.22
CA SER A 68 20.93 -13.95 -1.01
C SER A 68 19.80 -13.24 -0.26
N PHE A 69 18.67 -12.98 -0.92
CA PHE A 69 17.49 -12.35 -0.33
C PHE A 69 16.52 -13.36 0.32
N PHE A 70 16.78 -14.66 0.20
CA PHE A 70 15.95 -15.72 0.74
C PHE A 70 16.56 -16.25 2.04
N GLN A 71 16.22 -15.59 3.15
CA GLN A 71 16.52 -16.08 4.50
C GLN A 71 15.22 -16.53 5.14
N GLU A 72 15.23 -17.71 5.77
CA GLU A 72 14.04 -18.28 6.39
C GLU A 72 14.05 -18.05 7.90
N SER A 73 12.91 -17.64 8.45
CA SER A 73 12.67 -17.56 9.89
C SER A 73 11.22 -17.86 10.18
N GLN A 74 10.98 -18.78 11.12
CA GLN A 74 9.63 -19.16 11.57
C GLN A 74 8.67 -19.59 10.44
N GLY A 75 9.21 -20.18 9.36
CA GLY A 75 8.42 -20.67 8.23
C GLY A 75 8.18 -19.65 7.11
N ASP A 76 8.58 -18.39 7.28
CA ASP A 76 8.46 -17.33 6.28
C ASP A 76 9.83 -16.83 5.81
N TRP A 77 9.82 -16.03 4.74
CA TRP A 77 11.02 -15.31 4.31
C TRP A 77 11.21 -14.05 5.16
N VAL A 78 12.47 -13.69 5.42
CA VAL A 78 12.81 -12.42 6.07
C VAL A 78 13.82 -11.68 5.23
N PHE A 79 13.48 -10.43 4.93
CA PHE A 79 14.31 -9.53 4.17
C PHE A 79 14.81 -8.38 5.06
N TYR A 80 16.12 -8.12 5.03
CA TYR A 80 16.77 -7.09 5.85
C TYR A 80 17.18 -5.89 4.98
N PRO A 81 16.32 -4.88 4.80
CA PRO A 81 16.70 -3.67 4.08
C PRO A 81 17.70 -2.84 4.87
N GLU A 82 18.59 -2.15 4.13
CA GLU A 82 19.39 -1.07 4.70
C GLU A 82 18.50 0.05 5.26
N GLU A 83 19.01 0.75 6.28
CA GLU A 83 18.27 1.77 7.01
C GLU A 83 17.73 2.90 6.10
N LYS A 84 18.52 3.35 5.12
CA LYS A 84 18.07 4.36 4.14
C LYS A 84 16.82 3.94 3.36
N HIS A 85 16.72 2.66 2.99
CA HIS A 85 15.57 2.14 2.24
C HIS A 85 14.34 2.04 3.16
N ARG A 86 14.53 1.66 4.43
CA ARG A 86 13.45 1.68 5.42
C ARG A 86 12.86 3.08 5.58
N PHE A 87 13.72 4.08 5.81
CA PHE A 87 13.29 5.48 5.94
C PHE A 87 12.55 5.97 4.69
N TYR A 88 13.06 5.62 3.51
CA TYR A 88 12.50 6.00 2.23
C TYR A 88 11.13 5.35 1.97
N TRP A 89 11.01 4.03 2.09
CA TRP A 89 9.75 3.31 1.85
C TRP A 89 8.67 3.66 2.86
N GLU A 90 9.01 3.82 4.15
CA GLU A 90 8.06 4.22 5.19
C GLU A 90 7.39 5.57 4.87
N ARG A 91 8.17 6.53 4.35
CA ARG A 91 7.72 7.89 4.00
C ARG A 91 7.18 8.02 2.58
N PHE A 92 7.34 6.98 1.75
CA PHE A 92 6.88 7.03 0.38
C PHE A 92 5.37 7.33 0.32
N PRO A 93 4.92 8.23 -0.57
CA PRO A 93 3.52 8.66 -0.59
C PRO A 93 2.57 7.51 -0.96
N LEU A 94 2.97 6.66 -1.90
CA LEU A 94 2.24 5.48 -2.35
C LEU A 94 2.59 4.23 -1.51
N PRO A 95 1.75 3.17 -1.53
CA PRO A 95 2.15 1.84 -1.05
C PRO A 95 3.46 1.39 -1.72
N VAL A 96 4.32 0.68 -0.98
CA VAL A 96 5.59 0.17 -1.50
C VAL A 96 5.67 -1.31 -1.28
N LEU A 97 5.63 -2.09 -2.36
CA LEU A 97 5.89 -3.52 -2.29
C LEU A 97 7.38 -3.78 -2.38
N ILE A 98 7.89 -4.56 -1.45
CA ILE A 98 9.14 -5.28 -1.64
C ILE A 98 8.82 -6.63 -2.25
N ILE A 99 9.46 -6.95 -3.37
CA ILE A 99 9.34 -8.22 -4.07
C ILE A 99 10.71 -8.89 -4.11
N ILE A 100 10.83 -10.08 -3.52
CA ILE A 100 12.03 -10.91 -3.65
C ILE A 100 11.78 -11.98 -4.73
N HIS A 101 12.69 -12.11 -5.69
CA HIS A 101 12.59 -13.06 -6.79
C HIS A 101 13.67 -14.13 -6.69
N ASN A 102 13.26 -15.40 -6.72
CA ASN A 102 14.17 -16.53 -6.79
C ASN A 102 14.31 -16.97 -8.26
N PRO A 103 15.48 -16.75 -8.90
CA PRO A 103 15.69 -17.12 -10.30
C PRO A 103 15.75 -18.64 -10.54
N GLU A 104 15.98 -19.46 -9.50
CA GLU A 104 16.05 -20.93 -9.63
C GLU A 104 14.65 -21.54 -9.71
N THR A 105 13.72 -21.04 -8.88
CA THR A 105 12.33 -21.52 -8.86
C THR A 105 11.40 -20.69 -9.75
N ASN A 106 11.89 -19.55 -10.24
CA ASN A 106 11.11 -18.54 -10.96
C ASN A 106 9.87 -18.04 -10.19
N LEU A 107 9.97 -18.01 -8.86
CA LEU A 107 8.90 -17.53 -7.97
C LEU A 107 9.28 -16.18 -7.36
N SER A 108 8.27 -15.32 -7.22
CA SER A 108 8.40 -13.99 -6.62
C SER A 108 7.49 -13.90 -5.41
N TYR A 109 8.01 -13.40 -4.29
CA TYR A 109 7.26 -13.25 -3.04
C TYR A 109 7.18 -11.78 -2.68
N TRP A 110 6.05 -11.32 -2.13
CA TRP A 110 5.80 -9.90 -1.92
C TRP A 110 5.25 -9.55 -0.53
N GLN A 111 5.53 -8.32 -0.10
CA GLN A 111 4.99 -7.72 1.12
C GLN A 111 4.86 -6.21 0.95
N ASP A 112 3.84 -5.59 1.58
CA ASP A 112 3.80 -4.12 1.72
C ASP A 112 4.81 -3.67 2.78
N ALA A 113 6.01 -3.33 2.30
CA ALA A 113 7.09 -2.84 3.15
C ALA A 113 6.70 -1.56 3.87
N ARG A 114 5.96 -0.65 3.23
CA ARG A 114 5.58 0.63 3.82
C ARG A 114 4.61 0.42 4.98
N GLN A 115 3.60 -0.42 4.81
CA GLN A 115 2.66 -0.73 5.88
C GLN A 115 3.39 -1.39 7.06
N VAL A 116 4.21 -2.41 6.80
CA VAL A 116 4.99 -3.11 7.85
C VAL A 116 5.87 -2.13 8.62
N LEU A 117 6.58 -1.23 7.92
CA LEU A 117 7.49 -0.28 8.57
C LEU A 117 6.77 0.78 9.41
N ARG A 118 5.53 1.18 9.05
CA ARG A 118 4.75 2.17 9.80
C ARG A 118 4.12 1.62 11.07
N VAL A 119 3.87 0.32 11.13
CA VAL A 119 3.30 -0.35 12.32
C VAL A 119 4.38 -0.96 13.22
N ALA A 120 5.62 -1.06 12.73
CA ALA A 120 6.75 -1.59 13.48
C ALA A 120 7.06 -0.74 14.72
N LYS A 121 7.33 -1.41 15.83
CA LYS A 121 7.81 -0.78 17.07
C LYS A 121 9.33 -0.70 17.05
N SER A 122 9.88 0.20 17.87
CA SER A 122 11.35 0.34 18.04
C SER A 122 12.04 -0.92 18.56
N THR A 123 11.28 -1.82 19.20
CA THR A 123 11.75 -3.10 19.73
C THR A 123 11.72 -4.24 18.73
N ASP A 124 11.08 -4.05 17.57
CA ASP A 124 10.89 -5.13 16.60
C ASP A 124 12.19 -5.41 15.83
N ALA A 125 12.33 -6.66 15.37
CA ALA A 125 13.46 -7.03 14.53
C ALA A 125 13.49 -6.15 13.26
N LYS A 126 14.69 -5.76 12.82
CA LYS A 126 14.86 -4.87 11.64
C LYS A 126 14.41 -5.50 10.30
N GLY A 127 14.05 -6.78 10.29
CA GLY A 127 13.64 -7.51 9.09
C GLY A 127 12.17 -7.30 8.74
N ILE A 128 11.87 -7.34 7.45
CA ILE A 128 10.51 -7.40 6.92
C ILE A 128 10.19 -8.88 6.67
N ILE A 129 9.16 -9.38 7.34
CA ILE A 129 8.64 -10.74 7.12
C ILE A 129 7.83 -10.74 5.82
N ILE A 130 8.21 -11.60 4.88
CA ILE A 130 7.55 -11.82 3.60
C ILE A 130 6.95 -13.24 3.64
N PRO A 131 5.61 -13.35 3.77
CA PRO A 131 4.96 -14.65 3.87
C PRO A 131 5.24 -15.55 2.66
N LYS A 132 5.54 -16.83 2.89
CA LYS A 132 5.70 -17.80 1.78
C LYS A 132 4.40 -18.01 1.00
N SER A 133 3.25 -17.68 1.59
CA SER A 133 1.94 -17.69 0.92
C SER A 133 1.74 -16.52 -0.05
N ASN A 134 2.48 -15.42 0.09
CA ASN A 134 2.36 -14.24 -0.77
C ASN A 134 3.16 -14.42 -2.07
N VAL A 135 2.79 -15.43 -2.86
CA VAL A 135 3.41 -15.71 -4.16
C VAL A 135 2.75 -14.83 -5.22
N LEU A 136 3.53 -13.95 -5.85
CA LEU A 136 3.02 -12.97 -6.82
C LEU A 136 2.31 -13.65 -7.98
N GLN A 137 2.90 -14.73 -8.51
CA GLN A 137 2.39 -15.48 -9.67
C GLN A 137 0.99 -16.08 -9.46
N SER A 138 0.56 -16.30 -8.21
CA SER A 138 -0.77 -16.82 -7.87
C SER A 138 -1.64 -15.80 -7.13
N THR A 139 -1.17 -14.57 -6.94
CA THR A 139 -1.91 -13.51 -6.26
C THR A 139 -2.87 -12.85 -7.26
N GLY A 140 -4.16 -12.79 -6.91
CA GLY A 140 -5.15 -12.05 -7.70
C GLY A 140 -5.07 -10.52 -7.48
N ALA A 141 -5.58 -9.73 -8.42
CA ALA A 141 -5.56 -8.27 -8.34
C ALA A 141 -6.21 -7.76 -7.04
N GLN A 142 -7.35 -8.31 -6.64
CA GLN A 142 -8.04 -7.90 -5.41
C GLN A 142 -7.17 -8.06 -4.16
N THR A 143 -6.40 -9.14 -4.06
CA THR A 143 -5.50 -9.36 -2.92
C THR A 143 -4.32 -8.41 -2.94
N LEU A 144 -3.70 -8.22 -4.11
CA LEU A 144 -2.54 -7.34 -4.28
C LEU A 144 -2.87 -5.87 -3.95
N PHE A 145 -4.10 -5.45 -4.26
CA PHE A 145 -4.58 -4.09 -4.06
C PHE A 145 -5.50 -3.90 -2.84
N LYS A 146 -5.62 -4.93 -2.00
CA LYS A 146 -6.48 -4.91 -0.81
C LYS A 146 -6.08 -3.77 0.12
N GLY A 147 -7.03 -2.89 0.45
CA GLY A 147 -6.80 -1.73 1.32
C GLY A 147 -6.21 -0.50 0.64
N PHE A 148 -5.92 -0.56 -0.67
CA PHE A 148 -5.37 0.56 -1.44
C PHE A 148 -6.24 0.98 -2.62
N ALA A 149 -6.71 0.03 -3.43
CA ALA A 149 -7.46 0.34 -4.65
C ALA A 149 -8.83 -0.31 -4.75
N VAL A 150 -9.04 -1.44 -4.07
CA VAL A 150 -10.35 -2.09 -4.00
C VAL A 150 -11.04 -1.63 -2.72
N ILE A 151 -12.01 -0.73 -2.87
CA ILE A 151 -13.01 -0.46 -1.82
C ILE A 151 -14.06 -1.57 -1.96
N ASP A 152 -13.69 -2.80 -1.62
CA ASP A 152 -14.61 -3.96 -1.59
C ASP A 152 -15.25 -4.13 -0.20
N GLN A 153 -15.10 -3.12 0.66
CA GLN A 153 -15.79 -3.12 1.93
C GLN A 153 -17.13 -2.45 1.71
N ASP A 154 -18.20 -3.23 1.86
CA ASP A 154 -19.50 -2.69 2.18
C ASP A 154 -19.31 -1.64 3.28
N PHE A 155 -19.82 -0.44 3.03
CA PHE A 155 -19.80 0.58 4.05
C PHE A 155 -20.54 0.02 5.26
N MET A 156 -19.82 -0.12 6.38
CA MET A 156 -20.44 -0.39 7.68
C MET A 156 -21.62 0.56 7.85
N SER A 157 -22.76 0.01 8.27
CA SER A 157 -23.88 0.84 8.71
C SER A 157 -23.41 1.81 9.79
N VAL A 158 -24.12 2.93 9.96
CA VAL A 158 -23.77 3.93 10.99
C VAL A 158 -23.65 3.28 12.37
N GLU A 159 -24.48 2.30 12.68
CA GLU A 159 -24.46 1.56 13.94
C GLU A 159 -23.21 0.67 14.08
N GLU A 160 -22.80 -0.01 13.01
CA GLU A 160 -21.57 -0.81 12.99
C GLU A 160 -20.32 0.06 13.11
N VAL A 161 -20.29 1.22 12.44
CA VAL A 161 -19.21 2.20 12.57
C VAL A 161 -19.12 2.70 14.00
N LEU A 162 -20.23 3.11 14.61
CA LEU A 162 -20.25 3.57 16.00
C LEU A 162 -19.74 2.49 16.97
N ASN A 163 -20.23 1.26 16.80
CA ASN A 163 -19.77 0.12 17.59
C ASN A 163 -18.27 -0.15 17.41
N TYR A 164 -17.76 -0.08 16.18
CA TYR A 164 -16.34 -0.23 15.89
C TYR A 164 -15.51 0.89 16.54
N LEU A 165 -15.91 2.15 16.37
CA LEU A 165 -15.19 3.31 16.94
C LEU A 165 -15.12 3.26 18.48
N ILE A 166 -16.17 2.76 19.13
CA ILE A 166 -16.24 2.59 20.59
C ILE A 166 -15.28 1.48 21.04
N LYS A 167 -15.23 0.37 20.31
CA LYS A 167 -14.43 -0.82 20.65
C LYS A 167 -12.95 -0.66 20.27
N ALA A 168 -12.66 0.06 19.19
CA ALA A 168 -11.30 0.29 18.70
C ALA A 168 -10.55 1.27 19.61
N LYS A 169 -9.70 0.72 20.48
CA LYS A 169 -8.84 1.47 21.39
C LYS A 169 -7.39 1.32 20.99
N SER A 170 -6.60 2.35 21.28
CA SER A 170 -5.15 2.24 21.19
C SER A 170 -4.64 1.15 22.16
N ASN A 171 -3.77 0.28 21.66
CA ASN A 171 -3.11 -0.77 22.44
C ASN A 171 -1.99 -0.22 23.34
N ASN A 172 -1.72 1.08 23.29
CA ASN A 172 -0.76 1.75 24.16
C ASN A 172 -1.48 2.20 25.45
N ALA A 173 -1.11 1.60 26.59
CA ALA A 173 -1.69 1.90 27.90
C ALA A 173 -1.50 3.37 28.33
N SER A 174 -0.48 4.06 27.82
CA SER A 174 -0.24 5.49 28.05
C SER A 174 -1.05 6.41 27.12
N PHE A 175 -1.79 5.83 26.16
CA PHE A 175 -2.62 6.56 25.20
C PHE A 175 -4.01 5.92 25.09
N PRO A 176 -4.88 6.04 26.11
CA PRO A 176 -6.18 5.37 26.19
C PRO A 176 -7.28 6.11 25.41
N VAL A 177 -6.97 6.56 24.19
CA VAL A 177 -7.93 7.24 23.31
C VAL A 177 -8.51 6.20 22.36
N SER A 178 -9.83 6.01 22.39
CA SER A 178 -10.55 5.25 21.36
C SER A 178 -10.74 6.11 20.12
N TYR A 179 -11.02 5.46 18.98
CA TYR A 179 -11.33 6.20 17.76
C TYR A 179 -12.59 7.05 17.95
N PHE A 180 -13.55 6.58 18.77
CA PHE A 180 -14.71 7.36 19.19
C PHE A 180 -14.34 8.58 20.04
N ASN A 181 -13.41 8.44 21.00
CA ASN A 181 -12.91 9.57 21.80
C ASN A 181 -12.25 10.63 20.89
N LEU A 182 -11.49 10.18 19.88
CA LEU A 182 -10.85 11.06 18.91
C LEU A 182 -11.89 11.77 18.01
N PHE A 183 -12.94 11.06 17.62
CA PHE A 183 -14.06 11.62 16.84
C PHE A 183 -14.86 12.67 17.63
N CYS A 184 -15.29 12.33 18.85
CA CYS A 184 -16.11 13.19 19.71
C CYS A 184 -15.33 14.34 20.36
N SER A 185 -14.08 14.11 20.76
CA SER A 185 -13.28 15.11 21.50
C SER A 185 -12.26 15.83 20.64
N GLY A 186 -11.84 15.27 19.50
CA GLY A 186 -10.78 15.85 18.66
C GLY A 186 -11.28 16.41 17.32
N LEU A 187 -11.90 15.57 16.50
CA LEU A 187 -12.18 15.88 15.09
C LEU A 187 -13.35 16.82 14.85
N THR A 188 -14.33 16.87 15.75
CA THR A 188 -15.57 17.65 15.59
C THR A 188 -15.60 18.94 16.41
N ASN A 189 -14.92 18.98 17.56
CA ASN A 189 -14.99 20.10 18.50
C ASN A 189 -13.69 20.93 18.61
N ILE A 190 -12.52 20.34 18.30
CA ILE A 190 -11.21 21.01 18.46
C ILE A 190 -10.52 21.22 17.10
N CYS A 191 -10.61 20.25 16.20
CA CYS A 191 -10.08 20.37 14.84
C CYS A 191 -10.81 21.47 14.06
N ARG A 192 -10.09 22.52 13.67
CA ARG A 192 -10.61 23.60 12.81
C ARG A 192 -10.69 23.19 11.33
N SER A 193 -10.01 22.11 10.95
CA SER A 193 -9.95 21.64 9.57
C SER A 193 -9.73 20.13 9.56
N LEU A 194 -10.48 19.44 8.70
CA LEU A 194 -10.32 18.03 8.40
C LEU A 194 -10.00 17.91 6.91
N TYR A 195 -8.87 17.29 6.58
CA TYR A 195 -8.46 17.08 5.20
C TYR A 195 -8.73 15.62 4.80
N PHE A 196 -9.49 15.43 3.74
CA PHE A 196 -9.74 14.13 3.11
C PHE A 196 -9.75 14.30 1.59
N GLY A 197 -9.47 13.21 0.87
CA GLY A 197 -9.58 13.21 -0.59
C GLY A 197 -11.03 13.32 -1.05
N MET A 198 -11.28 14.09 -2.11
CA MET A 198 -12.63 14.25 -2.67
C MET A 198 -13.20 12.94 -3.22
N ASP A 199 -12.35 12.02 -3.64
CA ASP A 199 -12.70 10.66 -4.05
C ASP A 199 -13.40 9.89 -2.92
N VAL A 200 -12.93 10.03 -1.67
CA VAL A 200 -13.55 9.42 -0.49
C VAL A 200 -14.95 10.01 -0.27
N ALA A 201 -15.08 11.33 -0.35
CA ALA A 201 -16.37 12.00 -0.14
C ALA A 201 -17.40 11.63 -1.23
N ILE A 202 -16.97 11.57 -2.48
CA ILE A 202 -17.82 11.18 -3.61
C ILE A 202 -18.24 9.71 -3.49
N THR A 203 -17.31 8.82 -3.13
CA THR A 203 -17.61 7.39 -2.93
C THR A 203 -18.64 7.20 -1.81
N VAL A 204 -18.44 7.86 -0.65
CA VAL A 204 -19.39 7.81 0.47
C VAL A 204 -20.76 8.37 0.07
N ALA A 205 -20.78 9.48 -0.68
CA ALA A 205 -22.03 10.08 -1.16
C ALA A 205 -22.77 9.14 -2.13
N GLY A 206 -22.07 8.54 -3.09
CA GLY A 206 -22.63 7.59 -4.05
C GLY A 206 -23.33 6.42 -3.35
N VAL A 207 -22.65 5.78 -2.40
CA VAL A 207 -23.22 4.65 -1.65
C VAL A 207 -24.43 5.05 -0.80
N ARG A 208 -24.44 6.26 -0.23
CA ARG A 208 -25.61 6.75 0.53
C ARG A 208 -26.82 7.06 -0.36
N LEU A 209 -26.58 7.59 -1.56
CA LEU A 209 -27.63 7.86 -2.54
C LEU A 209 -28.31 6.57 -3.00
N GLU A 210 -27.53 5.50 -3.22
CA GLU A 210 -28.04 4.17 -3.57
C GLU A 210 -28.85 3.51 -2.43
N ASN A 211 -28.45 3.75 -1.17
CA ASN A 211 -29.09 3.16 0.02
C ASN A 211 -30.28 3.95 0.60
N GLY A 212 -30.66 5.09 0.02
CA GLY A 212 -31.86 5.86 0.41
C GLY A 212 -31.86 6.50 1.81
N ASN A 213 -30.73 6.52 2.52
CA ASN A 213 -30.62 7.01 3.90
C ASN A 213 -30.16 8.48 3.95
N TYR A 214 -31.08 9.42 4.19
CA TYR A 214 -30.79 10.86 4.26
C TYR A 214 -31.03 11.48 5.64
N PRO A 215 -30.00 11.62 6.49
CA PRO A 215 -29.99 12.68 7.48
C PRO A 215 -29.43 13.97 6.85
N THR A 216 -30.18 15.07 6.99
CA THR A 216 -29.81 16.40 6.48
C THR A 216 -28.59 16.94 7.23
N LEU A 217 -27.38 16.64 6.77
CA LEU A 217 -26.15 17.28 7.23
C LEU A 217 -25.87 18.49 6.33
N ARG A 218 -26.14 19.71 6.83
CA ARG A 218 -25.57 20.92 6.22
C ARG A 218 -24.09 20.97 6.52
N LEU A 219 -23.25 20.48 5.60
CA LEU A 219 -21.84 20.86 5.58
C LEU A 219 -21.74 22.31 5.07
N PHE A 220 -21.31 23.22 5.93
CA PHE A 220 -20.83 24.52 5.49
C PHE A 220 -19.41 24.34 4.95
N PHE A 221 -19.26 24.41 3.62
CA PHE A 221 -17.95 24.54 3.01
C PHE A 221 -17.48 25.99 3.17
N VAL A 222 -16.44 26.21 3.96
CA VAL A 222 -15.65 27.45 3.87
C VAL A 222 -14.63 27.21 2.77
N GLN A 223 -14.98 27.61 1.55
CA GLN A 223 -14.06 27.64 0.43
C GLN A 223 -13.11 28.82 0.66
N SER A 224 -11.85 28.54 1.01
CA SER A 224 -10.81 29.57 1.02
C SER A 224 -10.51 29.97 -0.42
N GLY A 225 -11.13 31.07 -0.85
CA GLY A 225 -10.75 32.01 -1.91
C GLY A 225 -10.00 31.48 -3.14
N ILE A 226 -10.72 31.39 -4.25
CA ILE A 226 -10.28 31.98 -5.52
C ILE A 226 -11.48 32.75 -6.08
N ASP A 227 -11.43 34.08 -5.96
CA ASP A 227 -12.26 34.98 -6.75
C ASP A 227 -11.86 34.82 -8.21
N CYS A 228 -12.82 34.47 -9.06
CA CYS A 228 -12.81 34.74 -10.49
C CYS A 228 -14.25 35.08 -10.88
N THR A 229 -14.52 36.39 -10.89
CA THR A 229 -15.63 37.15 -11.51
C THR A 229 -16.96 36.44 -11.79
#